data_AF-F9VT62-F1
#
_entry.id   AF-F9VT62-F1
#
_cell.length_a   1.000
_cell.length_b   1.000
_cell.length_c   1.000
_cell.angle_alpha   90.00
_cell.angle_beta   90.00
_cell.angle_gamma   90.00
#
_symmetry.space_group_name_H-M   'P 1'
#
loop_
_entity.id
_entity.type
_entity.pdbx_description
1 polymer ?
#
loop_
_entity_poly.entity_id
_entity_poly.type
_entity_poly.pdbx_seq_one_letter_code
_entity_poly.pdbx_strand_id
1 'polypeptide(L)' 'MGVRGVAVAYRLGEPVDVTRLLLFLTSPEASFITGAEYVIDGGLLLGPALQAETA' A
#
# COMPACT_ATOMS: atom_id res chain seq x y z
N MET A 1 -2.96 7.25 -21.90
CA MET A 1 -2.73 6.03 -21.08
C MET A 1 -3.31 6.32 -19.71
N GLY A 2 -4.58 5.96 -19.49
CA GLY A 2 -5.29 6.29 -18.25
C GLY A 2 -4.80 5.40 -17.10
N VAL A 3 -4.38 6.02 -16.00
CA VAL A 3 -4.14 5.32 -14.74
C VAL A 3 -5.47 4.79 -14.24
N ARG A 4 -5.65 3.46 -14.32
CA ARG A 4 -6.78 2.76 -13.69
C ARG A 4 -6.70 3.03 -12.18
N GLY A 5 -7.85 3.36 -11.59
CA GLY A 5 -7.97 3.97 -10.27
C GLY A 5 -7.07 3.34 -9.21
N VAL A 6 -6.34 4.20 -8.49
CA VAL A 6 -5.53 3.75 -7.37
C VAL A 6 -6.49 3.32 -6.26
N ALA A 7 -6.41 2.06 -5.85
CA ALA A 7 -7.28 1.51 -4.83
C ALA A 7 -6.89 2.08 -3.46
N VAL A 8 -7.67 3.03 -2.97
CA VAL A 8 -7.61 3.50 -1.58
C VAL A 8 -8.44 2.54 -0.73
N ALA A 9 -7.87 2.06 0.37
CA ALA A 9 -8.60 1.28 1.35
C ALA A 9 -9.40 2.26 2.23
N TYR A 10 -10.72 2.34 2.02
CA TYR A 10 -11.63 3.14 2.84
C TYR A 10 -11.92 2.50 4.21
N ARG A 11 -10.88 2.04 4.92
CA ARG A 11 -11.00 1.47 6.27
C ARG A 11 -9.77 1.79 7.11
N LEU A 12 -9.90 1.63 8.44
CA LEU A 12 -8.74 1.57 9.32
C LEU A 12 -7.90 0.33 9.00
N GLY A 13 -6.58 0.49 9.03
CA GLY A 13 -5.64 -0.61 8.91
C GLY A 13 -5.73 -1.55 10.12
N GLU A 14 -5.55 -2.84 9.87
CA GLU A 14 -5.49 -3.87 10.91
C GLU A 14 -4.05 -4.40 11.06
N PRO A 15 -3.68 -5.01 12.20
CA PRO A 15 -2.34 -5.58 12.38
C PRO A 15 -1.93 -6.56 11.28
N VAL A 16 -2.90 -7.26 10.68
CA VAL A 16 -2.67 -8.20 9.58
C VAL A 16 -2.15 -7.52 8.31
N ASP A 17 -2.50 -6.25 8.08
CA ASP A 17 -2.07 -5.49 6.90
C ASP A 17 -0.56 -5.23 6.92
N VAL A 18 0.05 -5.10 8.10
CA VAL A 18 1.51 -5.00 8.27
C VAL A 18 2.17 -6.38 8.33
N THR A 19 1.54 -7.33 9.01
CA THR A 19 2.12 -8.66 9.27
C THR A 19 2.42 -9.43 7.98
N ARG A 20 1.56 -9.29 6.96
CA ARG A 20 1.78 -9.93 5.65
C ARG A 20 3.06 -9.46 4.96
N LEU A 21 3.37 -8.16 5.03
CA LEU A 21 4.63 -7.66 4.48
C LEU A 21 5.81 -8.20 5.28
N LEU A 22 5.72 -8.20 6.62
CA LEU A 22 6.80 -8.73 7.47
C LEU A 22 7.09 -10.19 7.14
N LEU A 23 6.05 -11.03 6.98
CA LEU A 23 6.24 -12.43 6.60
C LEU A 23 7.01 -12.56 5.28
N PHE A 24 6.68 -11.75 4.27
CA PHE A 24 7.44 -11.71 3.01
C PHE A 24 8.88 -11.21 3.21
N LEU A 25 9.09 -10.10 3.93
CA LEU A 25 10.44 -9.54 4.14
C LEU A 25 11.35 -10.47 4.94
N THR A 26 10.78 -11.30 5.81
CA THR A 26 11.54 -12.29 6.59
C THR A 26 11.76 -13.61 5.85
N SER A 27 11.20 -13.78 4.65
CA SER A 27 11.33 -15.01 3.87
C SER A 27 12.52 -14.96 2.89
N PRO A 28 13.00 -16.12 2.40
CA PRO A 28 14.12 -16.17 1.45
C PRO A 28 13.88 -15.40 0.14
N GLU A 29 12.62 -15.23 -0.24
CA GLU A 29 12.20 -14.51 -1.45
C GLU A 29 12.59 -13.02 -1.40
N ALA A 30 12.77 -12.44 -0.22
CA ALA A 30 13.21 -11.07 -0.02
C ALA A 30 14.73 -10.90 0.10
N SER A 31 15.53 -11.94 -0.21
CA SER A 31 16.99 -11.96 0.05
C SER A 31 17.82 -10.83 -0.58
N PHE A 32 17.30 -10.15 -1.61
CA PHE A 32 18.00 -9.03 -2.25
C PHE A 32 17.42 -7.65 -1.89
N ILE A 33 16.43 -7.60 -1.00
CA ILE A 33 15.78 -6.38 -0.54
C ILE A 33 16.53 -5.87 0.69
N THR A 34 17.10 -4.67 0.58
CA THR A 34 17.74 -3.97 1.70
C THR A 34 17.66 -2.46 1.50
N GLY A 35 17.63 -1.69 2.59
CA GLY A 35 17.56 -0.22 2.55
C GLY A 35 16.27 0.38 1.98
N ALA A 36 15.22 -0.43 1.81
CA ALA A 36 13.94 0.00 1.26
C ALA A 36 12.94 0.39 2.36
N GLU A 37 12.07 1.34 2.05
CA GLU A 37 10.91 1.72 2.86
C GLU A 37 9.63 1.23 2.19
N TYR A 38 8.70 0.69 2.98
CA TYR A 38 7.42 0.19 2.50
C TYR A 38 6.28 0.92 3.22
N VAL A 39 5.45 1.61 2.44
CA VAL A 39 4.28 2.34 2.94
C VAL A 39 3.07 1.40 2.98
N ILE A 40 2.45 1.26 4.17
CA ILE A 40 1.28 0.42 4.42
C ILE A 40 0.19 1.26 5.11
N ASP A 41 -0.38 2.20 4.36
CA ASP A 41 -1.28 3.23 4.92
C ASP A 41 -2.66 3.24 4.25
N GLY A 42 -2.99 2.21 3.47
CA GLY A 42 -4.23 2.14 2.71
C GLY A 42 -4.36 3.21 1.61
N GLY A 43 -3.27 3.88 1.23
CA GLY A 43 -3.26 4.93 0.23
C GLY A 43 -3.36 6.36 0.78
N LEU A 44 -3.18 6.57 2.09
CA LEU A 44 -3.28 7.89 2.73
C LEU A 44 -2.26 8.91 2.16
N LEU A 45 -1.01 8.48 1.93
CA LEU A 45 0.07 9.31 1.41
C LEU A 45 -0.03 9.56 -0.10
N LEU A 46 -0.97 8.91 -0.79
CA LEU A 46 -1.22 9.20 -2.21
C LEU A 46 -1.89 10.57 -2.43
N GLY A 47 -2.35 11.23 -1.36
CA GLY A 47 -3.12 12.47 -1.44
C GLY A 47 -4.54 12.22 -1.94
N PRO A 48 -5.27 13.23 -2.46
CA PRO A 48 -6.58 13.04 -3.07
C PRO A 48 -6.45 12.18 -4.33
N ALA A 49 -6.42 10.87 -4.13
CA ALA A 49 -6.45 9.87 -5.18
C ALA A 49 -7.85 9.92 -5.79
N LEU A 50 -7.98 10.71 -6.86
CA LEU A 50 -9.21 11.03 -7.58
C LEU A 50 -10.13 11.98 -6.79
N GLN A 51 -10.33 13.20 -7.30
CA GLN A 51 -11.62 13.87 -7.07
C GLN A 51 -12.67 12.87 -7.56
N ALA A 52 -13.54 12.38 -6.68
CA ALA A 52 -14.80 11.81 -7.14
C ALA A 52 -15.41 12.91 -8.01
N GLU A 53 -15.47 12.68 -9.32
CA GLU A 53 -16.10 13.60 -10.25
C GLU A 53 -17.49 13.85 -9.69
N THR A 54 -17.67 15.04 -9.12
CA THR A 54 -18.94 15.44 -8.53
C THR A 54 -19.82 15.76 -9.71
N ALA A 55 -20.56 14.74 -10.14
CA ALA A 55 -21.75 14.90 -10.97
C ALA A 55 -22.90 15.40 -10.11
#